data_AF-A0A183FH87-F1
#
_entry.id   AF-A0A183FH87-F1
#
_cell.length_a   1.000
_cell.length_b   1.000
_cell.length_c   1.000
_cell.angle_alpha   90.00
_cell.angle_beta   90.00
_cell.angle_gamma   90.00
#
_symmetry.space_group_name_H-M   'P 1'
#
loop_
_entity.id
_entity.type
_entity.pdbx_description
1 polymer ?
#
loop_
_entity_poly.entity_id
_entity_poly.type
_entity_poly.pdbx_seq_one_letter_code
_entity_poly.pdbx_strand_id
1 'polypeptide(L)'
;MPPRPAALLVLAVATFSLAPLSNAFPYCPCVLFNTTGTFHSPNYPANLENVDCLFYHFHAPPRSMVQITFSMFSLPVRNPV
;
A
#
# COMPACT_ATOMS: atom_id res chain seq x y z
N MET A 1 -19.72 13.85 58.47
CA MET A 1 -18.29 14.09 58.71
C MET A 1 -17.49 13.23 57.74
N PRO A 2 -16.56 13.82 56.95
CA PRO A 2 -15.83 13.14 55.89
C PRO A 2 -14.56 12.45 56.42
N PRO A 3 -13.97 11.54 55.62
CA PRO A 3 -12.53 11.66 55.37
C PRO A 3 -12.25 11.79 53.87
N ARG A 4 -11.31 12.67 53.54
CA ARG A 4 -10.89 13.05 52.18
C ARG A 4 -10.06 11.94 51.52
N PRO A 5 -10.38 11.50 50.29
CA PRO A 5 -9.41 10.92 49.37
C PRO A 5 -9.12 11.98 48.29
N ALA A 6 -8.00 12.72 48.28
CA ALA A 6 -6.65 12.22 48.06
C ALA A 6 -6.54 11.21 46.90
N ALA A 7 -7.25 11.43 45.80
CA ALA A 7 -6.99 10.75 44.52
C ALA A 7 -7.51 11.58 43.33
N LEU A 8 -7.29 12.89 43.39
CA LEU A 8 -7.59 13.82 42.31
C LEU A 8 -6.42 13.82 41.31
N LEU A 9 -6.09 12.64 40.76
CA LEU A 9 -5.01 12.47 39.77
C LEU A 9 -5.00 11.06 39.14
N VAL A 10 -6.16 10.55 38.72
CA VAL A 10 -6.14 9.66 37.56
C VAL A 10 -6.25 10.59 36.37
N LEU A 11 -5.07 10.96 35.85
CA LEU A 11 -4.91 11.74 34.62
C LEU A 11 -5.90 11.25 33.58
N ALA A 12 -6.49 12.20 32.85
CA ALA A 12 -7.21 11.98 31.61
C ALA A 12 -6.67 10.71 30.94
N VAL A 13 -7.43 9.62 31.05
CA VAL A 13 -7.26 8.48 30.14
C VAL A 13 -7.54 9.14 28.81
N ALA A 14 -6.45 9.52 28.14
CA ALA A 14 -6.51 10.16 26.86
C ALA A 14 -7.41 9.25 26.05
N THR A 15 -8.61 9.75 25.77
CA THR A 15 -9.48 9.20 24.75
C THR A 15 -8.75 9.49 23.45
N PHE A 16 -7.63 8.81 23.23
CA PHE A 16 -7.12 8.49 21.92
C PHE A 16 -8.24 7.65 21.33
N SER A 17 -9.19 8.34 20.72
CA SER A 17 -10.05 7.73 19.74
C SER A 17 -9.10 7.02 18.78
N LEU A 18 -9.07 5.69 18.86
CA LEU A 18 -8.55 4.83 17.79
C LEU A 18 -9.53 4.99 16.62
N ALA A 19 -9.59 6.18 16.04
CA ALA A 19 -10.17 6.36 14.73
C ALA A 19 -9.35 5.44 13.83
N PRO A 20 -9.96 4.44 13.17
CA PRO A 20 -9.21 3.62 12.24
C PRO A 20 -8.63 4.55 11.19
N LEU A 21 -7.30 4.61 11.08
CA LEU A 21 -6.56 5.30 10.02
C LEU A 21 -6.84 4.68 8.63
N SER A 22 -7.82 3.77 8.52
CA SER A 22 -8.14 2.98 7.34
C SER A 22 -8.59 3.82 6.15
N ASN A 23 -8.93 5.10 6.35
CA ASN A 23 -9.46 5.97 5.31
C ASN A 23 -8.49 7.08 4.88
N ALA A 24 -7.23 7.07 5.37
CA ALA A 24 -6.25 8.09 5.03
C ALA A 24 -5.29 7.68 3.90
N PHE A 25 -5.25 6.41 3.51
CA PHE A 25 -4.37 5.92 2.45
C PHE A 25 -5.12 5.03 1.47
N PRO A 26 -5.22 5.39 0.17
CA PRO A 26 -5.73 4.47 -0.83
C PRO A 26 -4.87 3.21 -0.83
N TYR A 27 -5.49 2.06 -0.63
CA TYR A 27 -4.81 0.77 -0.70
C TYR A 27 -4.40 0.49 -2.16
N CYS A 28 -3.09 0.45 -2.40
CA CYS A 28 -2.50 0.06 -3.68
C CYS A 28 -2.02 -1.40 -3.62
N PRO A 29 -2.61 -2.33 -4.38
CA PRO A 29 -2.12 -3.71 -4.44
C PRO A 29 -0.69 -3.78 -4.97
N CYS A 30 0.11 -4.72 -4.44
CA CYS A 30 1.50 -4.95 -4.84
C CYS A 30 1.71 -6.42 -5.20
N VAL A 31 2.24 -6.68 -6.40
CA VAL A 31 2.53 -8.01 -6.92
C VAL A 31 4.03 -8.27 -6.80
N LEU A 32 4.40 -9.30 -6.02
CA LEU A 32 5.78 -9.70 -5.82
C LEU A 32 6.21 -10.71 -6.91
N PHE A 33 7.31 -10.41 -7.59
CA PHE A 33 7.98 -11.29 -8.53
C PHE A 33 9.34 -11.69 -7.96
N ASN A 34 9.45 -12.93 -7.50
CA ASN A 34 10.68 -13.53 -6.98
C ASN A 34 11.24 -14.64 -7.89
N THR A 35 10.70 -14.76 -9.10
CA THR A 35 11.07 -15.74 -10.12
C THR A 35 11.39 -15.03 -11.43
N THR A 36 12.09 -15.73 -12.32
CA THR A 36 12.30 -15.29 -13.70
C THR A 36 11.10 -15.69 -14.57
N GLY A 37 10.74 -14.85 -15.53
CA GLY A 37 9.63 -15.14 -16.43
C GLY A 37 9.07 -13.89 -17.10
N THR A 38 7.90 -14.05 -17.71
CA THR A 38 7.13 -12.97 -18.32
C THR A 38 6.09 -12.46 -17.35
N PHE A 39 5.94 -11.14 -17.26
CA PHE A 39 4.86 -10.50 -16.51
C PHE A 39 4.00 -9.65 -17.44
N HIS A 40 2.73 -9.51 -17.08
CA HIS A 40 1.76 -8.75 -17.84
C HIS A 40 0.93 -7.87 -16.90
N SER A 41 0.32 -6.82 -17.46
CA SER A 41 -0.75 -6.10 -16.79
C SER A 41 -1.95 -7.03 -16.55
N PRO A 42 -2.79 -6.76 -15.55
CA PRO A 42 -4.09 -7.42 -15.43
C PRO A 42 -4.83 -7.38 -16.77
N ASN A 43 -5.45 -8.50 -17.13
CA ASN A 43 -6.26 -8.67 -18.35
C ASN A 43 -5.51 -8.58 -19.70
N TYR A 44 -4.18 -8.48 -19.73
CA TYR A 44 -3.43 -8.55 -21.00
C TYR A 44 -3.83 -9.79 -21.81
N PRO A 45 -4.11 -9.67 -23.13
CA PRO A 45 -3.82 -8.53 -24.00
C PRO A 45 -4.89 -7.42 -24.06
N ALA A 46 -5.97 -7.54 -23.29
CA ALA A 46 -6.97 -6.48 -23.20
C ALA A 46 -6.42 -5.25 -22.44
N ASN A 47 -7.12 -4.12 -22.57
CA ASN A 47 -6.73 -2.87 -21.93
C ASN A 47 -6.82 -2.96 -20.40
N LEU A 48 -5.98 -2.17 -19.73
CA LEU A 48 -6.04 -2.01 -18.28
C LEU A 48 -7.26 -1.14 -17.91
N GLU A 49 -8.30 -1.78 -17.39
CA GLU A 49 -9.53 -1.12 -16.94
C GLU A 49 -9.72 -1.26 -15.43
N ASN A 50 -10.29 -0.24 -14.80
CA ASN A 50 -10.64 -0.22 -13.37
C ASN A 50 -9.47 -0.49 -12.40
N VAL A 51 -8.24 -0.13 -12.79
CA VAL A 51 -7.06 -0.20 -11.93
C VAL A 51 -6.60 1.21 -11.60
N ASP A 52 -7.00 1.68 -10.42
CA ASP A 52 -6.61 3.00 -9.90
C ASP A 52 -5.12 3.03 -9.53
N CYS A 53 -4.60 1.92 -9.00
CA CYS A 53 -3.22 1.75 -8.56
C CYS A 53 -2.79 0.28 -8.58
N LEU A 54 -1.54 0.01 -8.96
CA LEU A 54 -0.92 -1.31 -8.91
C LEU A 54 0.60 -1.16 -8.86
N PHE A 55 1.24 -1.88 -7.94
CA PHE A 55 2.70 -1.95 -7.83
C PHE A 55 3.21 -3.32 -8.24
N TYR A 56 4.38 -3.32 -8.88
CA TYR A 56 5.16 -4.51 -9.18
C TYR A 56 6.47 -4.44 -8.40
N HIS A 57 6.74 -5.45 -7.58
CA HIS A 57 7.96 -5.56 -6.80
C HIS A 57 8.78 -6.75 -7.32
N PHE A 58 9.90 -6.48 -7.99
CA PHE A 58 10.81 -7.50 -8.47
C PHE A 58 11.93 -7.72 -7.46
N HIS A 59 12.04 -8.95 -6.96
CA HIS A 59 12.99 -9.33 -5.93
C HIS A 59 13.97 -10.38 -6.48
N ALA A 60 15.25 -10.00 -6.60
CA ALA A 60 16.32 -10.90 -7.03
C ALA A 60 17.07 -11.50 -5.83
N PRO A 61 17.60 -12.73 -5.93
CA PRO A 61 18.49 -13.29 -4.93
C PRO A 61 19.76 -12.45 -4.68
N PRO A 62 20.46 -12.63 -3.54
CA PRO A 62 21.73 -11.98 -3.30
C PRO A 62 22.75 -12.25 -4.41
N ARG A 63 23.56 -11.23 -4.75
CA ARG A 63 24.56 -11.28 -5.85
C ARG A 63 23.96 -11.50 -7.24
N SER A 64 22.68 -11.19 -7.44
CA SER A 64 22.05 -11.16 -8.75
C SER A 64 21.40 -9.80 -9.00
N MET A 65 20.99 -9.54 -10.24
CA MET A 65 20.39 -8.28 -10.66
C MET A 65 19.05 -8.56 -11.34
N VAL A 66 18.04 -7.73 -11.06
CA VAL A 66 16.78 -7.77 -11.79
C VAL A 66 17.02 -7.16 -13.17
N GLN A 67 16.76 -7.92 -14.23
CA GLN A 67 16.71 -7.41 -15.60
C GLN A 67 15.28 -7.46 -16.12
N ILE A 68 14.75 -6.32 -16.57
CA ILE A 68 13.39 -6.18 -17.09
C ILE A 68 13.48 -5.71 -18.54
N THR A 69 12.69 -6.34 -19.41
CA THR A 69 12.56 -5.94 -20.81
C THR A 69 11.09 -5.86 -21.16
N PHE A 70 10.64 -4.67 -21.58
CA PHE A 70 9.28 -4.46 -22.04
C PHE A 70 9.20 -4.77 -23.54
N SER A 71 8.47 -5.81 -23.91
CA SER A 71 8.15 -6.08 -25.32
C SER A 71 7.06 -5.14 -25.85
N MET A 72 6.16 -4.70 -24.98
CA MET A 72 5.08 -3.76 -25.27
C MET A 72 4.78 -2.93 -24.01
N PHE A 73 4.51 -1.64 -24.18
CA PHE A 73 4.13 -0.75 -23.10
C PHE A 73 3.10 0.27 -23.59
N SER A 74 1.91 0.24 -22.99
CA SER A 74 0.83 1.19 -23.25
C SER A 74 0.02 1.36 -21.98
N LEU A 75 -0.06 2.60 -21.47
CA LEU A 75 -0.83 2.94 -20.28
C LEU A 75 -1.71 4.16 -20.58
N PRO A 76 -2.86 4.30 -19.90
CA PRO A 76 -3.68 5.50 -20.01
C PRO A 76 -2.89 6.75 -19.60
N VAL A 77 -3.06 7.84 -20.36
CA VAL A 77 -2.47 9.14 -20.01
C VAL A 77 -3.19 9.66 -18.77
N ARG A 78 -2.45 9.83 -17.67
CA ARG A 78 -2.93 10.59 -16.51
C ARG A 78 -2.55 12.04 -16.75
N ASN A 79 -3.52 12.88 -17.11
CA ASN A 79 -3.29 14.33 -17.15
C ASN A 79 -3.10 14.81 -15.70
N PRO A 80 -1.94 15.38 -15.33
CA PRO A 80 -1.82 16.07 -14.06
C PRO A 80 -2.68 17.34 -14.13
N VAL A 81 -3.68 17.43 -13.26
CA VAL A 81 -4.45 18.67 -13.01
C VAL A 81 -3.59 19.64 -12.21
#